data_AF-A0A3M2A5B0-F1
#
_entry.id   AF-A0A3M2A5B0-F1
#
_cell.length_a   1.000
_cell.length_b   1.000
_cell.length_c   1.000
_cell.angle_alpha   90.00
_cell.angle_beta   90.00
_cell.angle_gamma   90.00
#
_symmetry.space_group_name_H-M   'P 1'
#
loop_
_entity.id
_entity.type
_entity.pdbx_description
1 polymer ?
#
loop_
_entity_poly.entity_id
_entity_poly.type
_entity_poly.pdbx_seq_one_letter_code
_entity_poly.pdbx_strand_id
1 'polypeptide(L)'
;MATLVIPPHPQLATSSEPQEPSAVAPSIETITVVFGVADAADKAPDDANFFDVYRVGLPVFHLVALDPDGVHEFDAVGLFERLSTRATRRNWGVRLELAVLQPARDAGRLDLVVDAPEGAGALSASDAPGTILPGGARRVTVLTAVAATPAAIANLAGAYTVRAGDAAGRTVTLAVDRFEFQP
;
A
#
# COMPACT_ATOMS: atom_id res chain seq x y z
N MET A 1 -10.97 2.27 -10.81
CA MET A 1 -9.95 2.85 -9.91
C MET A 1 -10.56 2.96 -8.52
N ALA A 2 -9.89 2.47 -7.48
CA ALA A 2 -10.37 2.59 -6.10
C ALA A 2 -9.64 3.74 -5.38
N THR A 3 -10.37 4.48 -4.55
CA THR A 3 -9.85 5.63 -3.80
C THR A 3 -10.14 5.46 -2.32
N LEU A 4 -9.13 5.67 -1.49
CA LEU A 4 -9.24 5.76 -0.04
C LEU A 4 -8.99 7.20 0.38
N VAL A 5 -9.93 7.77 1.14
CA VAL A 5 -9.77 9.08 1.78
C VAL A 5 -9.68 8.85 3.28
N ILE A 6 -8.59 9.32 3.88
CA ILE A 6 -8.34 9.18 5.31
C ILE A 6 -8.32 10.59 5.91
N PRO A 7 -9.23 10.90 6.85
CA PRO A 7 -9.38 12.25 7.39
C PRO A 7 -8.12 12.71 8.14
N PRO A 8 -7.99 14.01 8.44
CA PRO A 8 -6.87 14.54 9.20
C PRO A 8 -6.83 13.92 10.59
N HIS A 9 -5.64 13.86 11.18
CA HIS A 9 -5.47 13.28 12.50
C HIS A 9 -6.06 14.23 13.56
N PRO A 10 -7.06 13.79 14.36
CA PRO A 10 -7.82 14.67 15.24
C PRO A 10 -6.96 15.30 16.35
N GLN A 11 -5.93 14.60 16.83
CA GLN A 11 -5.00 15.12 17.84
C GLN A 11 -4.00 16.15 17.29
N LEU A 12 -3.88 16.27 15.97
CA LEU A 12 -3.02 17.26 15.30
C LEU A 12 -3.84 18.43 14.74
N ALA A 13 -5.17 18.39 14.88
CA ALA A 13 -6.04 19.48 14.47
C ALA A 13 -5.70 20.74 15.29
N THR A 14 -5.23 21.78 14.62
CA THR A 14 -4.93 23.07 15.23
C THR A 14 -6.04 24.06 14.90
N SER A 15 -6.41 24.89 15.88
CA SER A 15 -7.40 25.95 15.70
C SER A 15 -6.77 27.17 15.00
N SER A 16 -7.26 27.44 13.78
CA SER A 16 -7.21 28.73 13.05
C SER A 16 -5.92 29.13 12.32
N GLU A 17 -6.04 29.27 10.98
CA GLU A 17 -5.01 29.66 9.99
C GLU A 17 -4.53 31.13 10.13
N PRO A 18 -3.31 31.44 9.62
CA PRO A 18 -3.23 32.05 8.29
C PRO A 18 -2.41 31.24 7.28
N GLN A 19 -2.83 31.37 6.02
CA GLN A 19 -2.36 30.75 4.78
C GLN A 19 -0.84 30.49 4.71
N GLU A 20 -0.47 29.21 4.65
CA GLU A 20 0.90 28.70 4.63
C GLU A 20 1.04 27.62 3.52
N PRO A 21 2.26 27.33 3.03
CA PRO A 21 2.58 27.00 1.63
C PRO A 21 1.86 25.77 1.06
N SER A 22 1.79 25.68 -0.28
CA SER A 22 1.32 24.53 -1.07
C SER A 22 1.57 23.22 -0.32
N ALA A 23 0.53 22.41 -0.12
CA ALA A 23 0.58 21.11 0.55
C ALA A 23 1.80 20.28 0.10
N VAL A 24 2.47 19.58 1.03
CA VAL A 24 3.55 18.65 0.65
C VAL A 24 2.91 17.39 0.09
N ALA A 25 3.46 16.87 -1.00
CA ALA A 25 3.19 15.51 -1.40
C ALA A 25 3.61 14.53 -0.29
N PRO A 26 2.72 13.63 0.17
CA PRO A 26 3.10 12.53 1.04
C PRO A 26 4.19 11.65 0.42
N SER A 27 4.94 10.94 1.25
CA SER A 27 5.90 9.94 0.79
C SER A 27 5.44 8.53 1.09
N ILE A 28 5.74 7.59 0.20
CA ILE A 28 5.60 6.16 0.47
C ILE A 28 6.93 5.71 1.07
N GLU A 29 6.91 5.18 2.29
CA GLU A 29 8.11 4.76 3.01
C GLU A 29 8.47 3.30 2.72
N THR A 30 7.46 2.44 2.69
CA THR A 30 7.61 1.01 2.41
C THR A 30 6.44 0.51 1.58
N ILE A 31 6.75 -0.44 0.70
CA ILE A 31 5.79 -1.27 0.00
C ILE A 31 6.02 -2.69 0.51
N THR A 32 4.98 -3.38 0.97
CA THR A 32 5.09 -4.76 1.45
C THR A 32 4.10 -5.64 0.71
N VAL A 33 4.60 -6.74 0.14
CA VAL A 33 3.77 -7.82 -0.38
C VAL A 33 3.58 -8.84 0.73
N VAL A 34 2.33 -9.06 1.15
CA VAL A 34 1.98 -9.95 2.26
C VAL A 34 1.29 -11.17 1.72
N PHE A 35 1.88 -12.33 1.96
CA PHE A 35 1.28 -13.63 1.69
C PHE A 35 0.71 -14.18 2.99
N GLY A 36 -0.54 -14.61 2.92
CA GLY A 36 -1.26 -15.13 4.07
C GLY A 36 -2.22 -16.23 3.67
N VAL A 37 -2.91 -16.76 4.67
CA VAL A 37 -3.85 -17.87 4.52
C VAL A 37 -5.15 -17.58 5.25
N ALA A 38 -6.23 -18.25 4.85
CA ALA A 38 -7.51 -18.17 5.55
C ALA A 38 -7.47 -18.83 6.94
N ASP A 39 -8.43 -18.48 7.80
CA ASP A 39 -8.68 -19.15 9.10
C ASP A 39 -8.99 -20.65 8.97
N ALA A 40 -9.47 -21.08 7.81
CA ALA A 40 -9.88 -22.45 7.52
C ALA A 40 -9.45 -22.90 6.12
N ALA A 41 -9.15 -24.20 5.98
CA ALA A 41 -8.61 -24.79 4.75
C ALA A 41 -9.61 -24.88 3.59
N ASP A 42 -10.90 -24.70 3.85
CA ASP A 42 -11.99 -24.75 2.86
C ASP A 42 -12.50 -23.37 2.44
N LYS A 43 -11.98 -22.29 3.03
CA LYS A 43 -12.35 -20.91 2.70
C LYS A 43 -11.27 -20.22 1.89
N ALA A 44 -11.67 -19.46 0.86
CA ALA A 44 -10.76 -18.53 0.21
C ALA A 44 -10.41 -17.39 1.17
N PRO A 45 -9.16 -16.89 1.18
CA PRO A 45 -8.80 -15.78 2.04
C PRO A 45 -9.47 -14.48 1.60
N ASP A 46 -9.93 -13.71 2.57
CA ASP A 46 -10.50 -12.37 2.41
C ASP A 46 -10.03 -11.44 3.54
N ASP A 47 -10.41 -10.17 3.47
CA ASP A 47 -9.98 -9.16 4.45
C ASP A 47 -10.38 -9.49 5.90
N ALA A 48 -11.41 -10.33 6.12
CA ALA A 48 -11.91 -10.68 7.45
C ALA A 48 -11.26 -11.94 8.03
N ASN A 49 -10.69 -12.81 7.19
CA ASN A 49 -10.16 -14.12 7.61
C ASN A 49 -8.69 -14.35 7.23
N PHE A 50 -7.97 -13.31 6.78
CA PHE A 50 -6.60 -13.40 6.32
C PHE A 50 -5.56 -13.31 7.46
N PHE A 51 -4.69 -14.31 7.54
CA PHE A 51 -3.58 -14.38 8.49
C PHE A 51 -2.24 -14.31 7.77
N ASP A 52 -1.47 -13.28 8.06
CA ASP A 52 -0.13 -13.07 7.53
C ASP A 52 0.79 -14.27 7.84
N VAL A 53 1.54 -14.71 6.83
CA VAL A 53 2.56 -15.77 6.96
C VAL A 53 3.93 -15.27 6.51
N TYR A 54 4.00 -14.66 5.32
CA TYR A 54 5.23 -14.08 4.79
C TYR A 54 5.03 -12.63 4.41
N ARG A 55 6.03 -11.80 4.68
CA ARG A 55 6.03 -10.38 4.37
C ARG A 55 7.31 -10.07 3.61
N VAL A 56 7.17 -9.58 2.38
CA VAL A 56 8.29 -9.18 1.52
C VAL A 56 8.26 -7.68 1.38
N GLY A 57 9.23 -6.99 1.97
CA GLY A 57 9.39 -5.55 1.81
C GLY A 57 10.11 -5.22 0.51
N LEU A 58 9.52 -4.35 -0.31
CA LEU A 58 10.15 -3.75 -1.49
C LEU A 58 10.75 -2.40 -1.08
N PRO A 59 12.06 -2.18 -1.28
CA PRO A 59 12.70 -0.93 -0.89
C PRO A 59 12.16 0.23 -1.72
N VAL A 60 11.69 1.29 -1.06
CA VAL A 60 11.17 2.53 -1.68
C VAL A 60 12.23 3.64 -1.73
N PHE A 61 13.39 3.40 -1.10
CA PHE A 61 14.51 4.35 -1.01
C PHE A 61 15.84 3.73 -1.44
N HIS A 62 16.36 4.15 -2.60
CA HIS A 62 17.71 4.73 -2.77
C HIS A 62 17.88 5.21 -4.23
N LEU A 63 18.60 6.32 -4.42
CA LEU A 63 19.02 6.92 -5.72
C LEU A 63 19.79 5.96 -6.67
N VAL A 64 19.97 4.71 -6.28
CA VAL A 64 20.80 3.69 -6.95
C VAL A 64 20.20 2.28 -6.88
N ALA A 65 19.01 2.13 -6.28
CA ALA A 65 18.37 0.83 -6.01
C ALA A 65 17.03 0.64 -6.77
N LEU A 66 16.60 1.68 -7.49
CA LEU A 66 15.50 1.58 -8.44
C LEU A 66 16.09 1.16 -9.78
N ASP A 67 15.35 0.33 -10.51
CA ASP A 67 15.56 0.24 -11.94
C ASP A 67 15.46 1.66 -12.55
N PRO A 68 16.20 1.95 -13.64
CA PRO A 68 16.25 3.30 -14.21
C PRO A 68 14.88 3.90 -14.57
N ASP A 69 13.85 3.06 -14.68
CA ASP A 69 12.47 3.41 -15.00
C ASP A 69 11.58 3.70 -13.78
N GLY A 70 12.07 3.47 -12.55
CA GLY A 70 11.37 3.77 -11.31
C GLY A 70 10.25 2.79 -10.94
N VAL A 71 10.24 1.58 -11.52
CA VAL A 71 9.26 0.53 -11.22
C VAL A 71 9.74 -0.35 -10.06
N HIS A 72 8.85 -0.69 -9.13
CA HIS A 72 9.14 -1.68 -8.10
C HIS A 72 8.63 -3.06 -8.54
N GLU A 73 9.55 -3.99 -8.77
CA GLU A 73 9.23 -5.31 -9.29
C GLU A 73 9.27 -6.41 -8.24
N PHE A 74 8.30 -7.33 -8.32
CA PHE A 74 8.29 -8.57 -7.54
C PHE A 74 7.33 -9.59 -8.13
N ASP A 75 7.79 -10.80 -8.49
CA ASP A 75 6.92 -11.89 -8.99
C ASP A 75 6.02 -12.48 -7.88
N ALA A 76 4.98 -11.74 -7.48
CA ALA A 76 4.02 -12.16 -6.47
C ALA A 76 3.13 -13.29 -7.00
N VAL A 77 2.75 -13.21 -8.28
CA VAL A 77 1.90 -14.21 -8.96
C VAL A 77 2.59 -15.58 -8.97
N GLY A 78 3.82 -15.67 -9.47
CA GLY A 78 4.55 -16.93 -9.52
C GLY A 78 4.88 -17.47 -8.14
N LEU A 79 5.18 -16.62 -7.14
CA LEU A 79 5.38 -17.07 -5.77
C LEU A 79 4.07 -17.63 -5.17
N PHE A 80 2.95 -16.94 -5.38
CA PHE A 80 1.63 -17.41 -4.96
C PHE A 80 1.30 -18.78 -5.56
N GLU A 81 1.50 -18.98 -6.86
CA GLU A 81 1.25 -20.26 -7.52
C GLU A 81 2.11 -21.39 -6.94
N ARG A 82 3.40 -21.10 -6.67
CA ARG A 82 4.31 -22.05 -6.03
C ARG A 82 3.84 -22.41 -4.61
N LEU A 83 3.40 -21.43 -3.83
CA LEU A 83 2.86 -21.64 -2.48
C LEU A 83 1.57 -22.47 -2.51
N SER A 84 0.60 -22.09 -3.34
CA SER A 84 -0.68 -22.79 -3.51
C SER A 84 -0.51 -24.23 -3.98
N THR A 85 0.46 -24.49 -4.87
CA THR A 85 0.76 -25.84 -5.37
C THR A 85 1.40 -26.73 -4.29
N ARG A 86 2.29 -26.18 -3.46
CA ARG A 86 3.08 -26.96 -2.50
C ARG A 86 2.43 -27.10 -1.13
N ALA A 87 1.66 -26.10 -0.69
CA ALA A 87 1.04 -26.04 0.62
C ALA A 87 -0.49 -26.18 0.53
N THR A 88 -0.96 -27.28 -0.06
CA THR A 88 -2.37 -27.53 -0.45
C THR A 88 -3.38 -27.61 0.68
N ARG A 89 -2.93 -27.69 1.95
CA ARG A 89 -3.81 -27.71 3.12
C ARG A 89 -4.28 -26.32 3.54
N ARG A 90 -3.90 -25.28 2.81
CA ARG A 90 -4.19 -23.88 3.12
C ARG A 90 -4.58 -23.19 1.83
N ASN A 91 -5.61 -22.35 1.89
CA ASN A 91 -5.91 -21.45 0.80
C ASN A 91 -5.10 -20.17 1.02
N TRP A 92 -4.33 -19.79 0.01
CA TRP A 92 -3.44 -18.65 0.05
C TRP A 92 -4.13 -17.41 -0.51
N GLY A 93 -3.66 -16.25 -0.06
CA GLY A 93 -4.01 -14.95 -0.59
C GLY A 93 -2.82 -14.01 -0.51
N VAL A 94 -2.91 -12.89 -1.22
CA VAL A 94 -1.92 -11.84 -1.23
C VAL A 94 -2.59 -10.50 -1.01
N ARG A 95 -1.99 -9.63 -0.22
CA ARG A 95 -2.31 -8.19 -0.23
C ARG A 95 -1.05 -7.35 -0.33
N LEU A 96 -1.19 -6.15 -0.84
CA LEU A 96 -0.21 -5.08 -0.73
C LEU A 96 -0.50 -4.19 0.46
N GLU A 97 0.57 -3.79 1.14
CA GLU A 97 0.56 -2.76 2.18
C GLU A 97 1.50 -1.62 1.82
N LEU A 98 1.00 -0.39 1.90
CA LEU A 98 1.72 0.85 1.63
C LEU A 98 1.83 1.63 2.93
N ALA A 99 3.04 1.80 3.47
CA ALA A 99 3.25 2.74 4.56
C ALA A 99 3.42 4.14 3.97
N VAL A 100 2.46 5.02 4.25
CA VAL A 100 2.42 6.39 3.75
C VAL A 100 2.72 7.36 4.89
N LEU A 101 3.72 8.20 4.69
CA LEU A 101 4.09 9.28 5.60
C LEU A 101 3.51 10.60 5.10
N GLN A 102 2.62 11.18 5.91
CA GLN A 102 2.12 12.53 5.73
C GLN A 102 2.89 13.50 6.64
N PRO A 103 3.48 14.57 6.08
CA PRO A 103 4.25 15.54 6.87
C PRO A 103 3.41 16.23 7.95
N ALA A 104 4.07 16.61 9.04
CA ALA A 104 3.44 17.17 10.24
C ALA A 104 2.53 18.37 9.95
N ARG A 105 2.97 19.23 9.03
CA ARG A 105 2.22 20.43 8.66
C ARG A 105 0.86 20.10 8.05
N ASP A 106 0.72 18.98 7.34
CA ASP A 106 -0.52 18.63 6.64
C ASP A 106 -1.36 17.59 7.40
N ALA A 107 -0.72 16.79 8.26
CA ALA A 107 -1.33 15.65 8.94
C ALA A 107 -2.56 15.98 9.81
N GLY A 108 -2.64 17.21 10.35
CA GLY A 108 -3.76 17.68 11.18
C GLY A 108 -4.83 18.49 10.44
N ARG A 109 -4.63 18.78 9.15
CA ARG A 109 -5.48 19.71 8.39
C ARG A 109 -6.01 19.17 7.06
N LEU A 110 -5.28 18.26 6.40
CA LEU A 110 -5.61 17.78 5.06
C LEU A 110 -5.89 16.28 5.09
N ASP A 111 -6.90 15.87 4.33
CA ASP A 111 -7.15 14.47 4.03
C ASP A 111 -5.95 13.85 3.35
N LEU A 112 -5.60 12.62 3.72
CA LEU A 112 -4.71 11.78 2.94
C LEU A 112 -5.55 10.99 1.93
N VAL A 113 -5.29 11.16 0.64
CA VAL A 113 -5.98 10.44 -0.42
C VAL A 113 -5.01 9.48 -1.10
N VAL A 114 -5.45 8.23 -1.25
CA VAL A 114 -4.70 7.17 -1.92
C VAL A 114 -5.55 6.58 -3.04
N ASP A 115 -5.04 6.62 -4.26
CA ASP A 115 -5.65 6.03 -5.44
C ASP A 115 -4.86 4.78 -5.85
N ALA A 116 -5.58 3.68 -6.06
CA ALA A 116 -5.03 2.41 -6.54
C ALA A 116 -5.29 2.22 -8.03
N PRO A 117 -4.44 1.45 -8.74
CA PRO A 117 -4.67 1.13 -10.14
C PRO A 117 -6.01 0.40 -10.35
N GLU A 118 -6.49 0.42 -11.59
CA GLU A 118 -7.73 -0.28 -11.93
C GLU A 118 -7.60 -1.78 -11.68
N GLY A 119 -8.61 -2.38 -11.04
CA GLY A 119 -8.63 -3.80 -10.74
C GLY A 119 -7.97 -4.20 -9.40
N ALA A 120 -7.22 -3.31 -8.74
CA ALA A 120 -6.54 -3.60 -7.46
C ALA A 120 -7.48 -3.84 -6.26
N GLY A 121 -8.79 -3.73 -6.46
CA GLY A 121 -9.80 -3.93 -5.42
C GLY A 121 -9.97 -2.72 -4.49
N ALA A 122 -10.74 -2.92 -3.43
CA ALA A 122 -10.97 -1.88 -2.43
C ALA A 122 -9.68 -1.59 -1.62
N LEU A 123 -9.60 -0.36 -1.10
CA LEU A 123 -8.52 0.07 -0.22
C LEU A 123 -9.07 0.26 1.20
N SER A 124 -8.23 -0.03 2.20
CA SER A 124 -8.52 0.26 3.61
C SER A 124 -7.26 0.79 4.32
N ALA A 125 -7.43 1.37 5.51
CA ALA A 125 -6.31 1.76 6.36
C ALA A 125 -6.32 0.89 7.62
N SER A 126 -5.21 0.22 7.92
CA SER A 126 -5.14 -0.70 9.06
C SER A 126 -5.10 0.02 10.41
N ASP A 127 -4.62 1.26 10.42
CA ASP A 127 -4.34 2.03 11.63
C ASP A 127 -5.01 3.42 11.63
N ALA A 128 -6.12 3.61 10.91
CA ALA A 128 -6.80 4.91 10.83
C ALA A 128 -7.15 5.50 12.23
N PRO A 129 -6.91 6.81 12.47
CA PRO A 129 -6.47 7.83 11.52
C PRO A 129 -4.94 7.94 11.39
N GLY A 130 -4.17 6.89 11.65
CA GLY A 130 -2.72 6.85 11.51
C GLY A 130 -1.96 7.00 12.83
N THR A 131 -0.70 6.61 12.81
CA THR A 131 0.23 6.73 13.95
C THR A 131 0.98 8.07 13.88
N ILE A 132 0.91 8.88 14.95
CA ILE A 132 1.74 10.09 15.08
C ILE A 132 3.18 9.69 15.36
N LEU A 133 4.11 10.27 14.61
CA LEU A 133 5.55 10.11 14.77
C LEU A 133 6.15 11.30 15.55
N PRO A 134 7.35 11.12 16.15
CA PRO A 134 8.14 12.24 16.65
C PRO A 134 8.30 13.33 15.58
N GLY A 135 8.06 14.59 15.97
CA GLY A 135 8.02 15.72 15.03
C GLY A 135 6.65 16.00 14.42
N GLY A 136 5.61 15.26 14.81
CA GLY A 136 4.21 15.56 14.46
C GLY A 136 3.77 15.05 13.09
N ALA A 137 4.66 14.40 12.33
CA ALA A 137 4.27 13.69 11.11
C ALA A 137 3.36 12.52 11.46
N ARG A 138 2.63 12.01 10.47
CA ARG A 138 1.75 10.87 10.63
C ARG A 138 2.10 9.79 9.63
N ARG A 139 2.16 8.54 10.09
CA ARG A 139 2.22 7.34 9.25
C ARG A 139 0.85 6.70 9.17
N VAL A 140 0.46 6.21 8.00
CA VAL A 140 -0.72 5.35 7.81
C VAL A 140 -0.30 4.15 6.99
N THR A 141 -0.79 2.97 7.34
CA THR A 141 -0.64 1.77 6.53
C THR A 141 -1.91 1.53 5.73
N VAL A 142 -1.81 1.67 4.40
CA VAL A 142 -2.90 1.43 3.47
C VAL A 142 -2.80 0.00 2.94
N LEU A 143 -3.92 -0.71 2.99
CA LEU A 143 -4.04 -2.09 2.54
C LEU A 143 -4.88 -2.13 1.25
N THR A 144 -4.47 -2.98 0.32
CA THR A 144 -5.35 -3.48 -0.75
C THR A 144 -6.20 -4.63 -0.21
N ALA A 145 -7.34 -4.88 -0.87
CA ALA A 145 -8.14 -6.07 -0.64
C ALA A 145 -7.31 -7.34 -0.92
N VAL A 146 -7.58 -8.40 -0.15
CA VAL A 146 -6.92 -9.70 -0.33
C VAL A 146 -7.28 -10.30 -1.69
N ALA A 147 -6.26 -10.59 -2.50
CA ALA A 147 -6.36 -11.28 -3.77
C ALA A 147 -6.07 -12.77 -3.60
N ALA A 148 -7.05 -13.62 -3.91
CA ALA A 148 -6.97 -15.08 -3.75
C ALA A 148 -6.79 -15.84 -5.08
N THR A 149 -6.56 -15.14 -6.19
CA THR A 149 -6.34 -15.76 -7.51
C THR A 149 -5.17 -15.11 -8.25
N PRO A 150 -4.47 -15.82 -9.16
CA PRO A 150 -3.37 -15.24 -9.93
C PRO A 150 -3.76 -13.96 -10.68
N ALA A 151 -4.95 -13.97 -11.32
CA ALA A 151 -5.47 -12.81 -12.04
C ALA A 151 -5.75 -11.62 -11.10
N ALA A 152 -6.32 -11.86 -9.92
CA ALA A 152 -6.56 -10.81 -8.94
C ALA A 152 -5.24 -10.25 -8.39
N ILE A 153 -4.20 -11.08 -8.23
CA ILE A 153 -2.87 -10.65 -7.78
C ILE A 153 -2.19 -9.81 -8.85
N ALA A 154 -2.29 -10.20 -10.12
CA ALA A 154 -1.77 -9.40 -11.24
C ALA A 154 -2.41 -7.99 -11.29
N ASN A 155 -3.69 -7.88 -10.93
CA ASN A 155 -4.38 -6.59 -10.86
C ASN A 155 -3.91 -5.68 -9.71
N LEU A 156 -3.09 -6.17 -8.78
CA LEU A 156 -2.42 -5.33 -7.77
C LEU A 156 -1.23 -4.54 -8.38
N ALA A 157 -0.84 -4.84 -9.63
CA ALA A 157 0.17 -4.07 -10.36
C ALA A 157 -0.40 -2.73 -10.86
N GLY A 158 0.48 -1.75 -11.06
CA GLY A 158 0.17 -0.46 -11.64
C GLY A 158 0.57 0.72 -10.76
N ALA A 159 0.06 1.89 -11.12
CA ALA A 159 0.40 3.16 -10.47
C ALA A 159 -0.50 3.42 -9.26
N TYR A 160 0.12 3.54 -8.08
CA TYR A 160 -0.52 4.03 -6.86
C TYR A 160 -0.17 5.50 -6.66
N THR A 161 -1.17 6.34 -6.45
CA THR A 161 -0.98 7.78 -6.24
C THR A 161 -1.38 8.17 -4.83
N VAL A 162 -0.51 8.89 -4.12
CA VAL A 162 -0.78 9.43 -2.78
C VAL A 162 -0.74 10.96 -2.80
N ARG A 163 -1.74 11.63 -2.22
CA ARG A 163 -1.82 13.09 -2.16
C ARG A 163 -2.42 13.58 -0.85
N ALA A 164 -2.09 14.80 -0.45
CA ALA A 164 -2.70 15.47 0.70
C ALA A 164 -3.69 16.53 0.18
N GLY A 165 -4.98 16.41 0.51
CA GLY A 165 -6.02 17.29 -0.05
C GLY A 165 -6.00 17.29 -1.58
N ASP A 166 -5.98 18.49 -2.17
CA ASP A 166 -5.90 18.73 -3.62
C ASP A 166 -4.47 18.91 -4.16
N ALA A 167 -3.45 18.61 -3.35
CA ALA A 167 -2.05 18.71 -3.75
C ALA A 167 -1.71 17.84 -4.96
N ALA A 168 -0.62 18.21 -5.64
CA ALA A 168 0.05 17.30 -6.57
C ALA A 168 0.41 15.98 -5.85
N GLY A 169 -0.05 14.87 -6.43
CA GLY A 169 0.19 13.55 -5.87
C GLY A 169 1.60 13.04 -6.15
N ARG A 170 2.09 12.16 -5.27
CA ARG A 170 3.27 11.33 -5.51
C ARG A 170 2.81 9.97 -6.03
N THR A 171 3.36 9.55 -7.16
CA THR A 171 3.02 8.27 -7.79
C THR A 171 4.15 7.28 -7.60
N VAL A 172 3.82 6.02 -7.30
CA VAL A 172 4.72 4.87 -7.37
C VAL A 172 4.13 3.82 -8.30
N THR A 173 4.95 3.20 -9.13
CA THR A 173 4.52 2.14 -10.04
C THR A 173 5.02 0.79 -9.54
N LEU A 174 4.10 -0.16 -9.39
CA LEU A 174 4.40 -1.53 -8.98
C LEU A 174 4.21 -2.50 -10.15
N ALA A 175 5.15 -3.41 -10.35
CA ALA A 175 4.97 -4.60 -11.17
C ALA A 175 5.01 -5.82 -10.26
N VAL A 176 3.86 -6.46 -10.02
CA VAL A 176 3.75 -7.61 -9.10
C VAL A 176 3.47 -8.94 -9.79
N ASP A 177 3.41 -8.92 -11.12
CA ASP A 177 3.11 -10.03 -12.00
C ASP A 177 4.36 -10.59 -12.72
N ARG A 178 5.47 -9.85 -12.69
CA ARG A 178 6.71 -10.19 -13.38
C ARG A 178 7.94 -9.61 -12.68
N PHE A 179 9.09 -10.13 -13.07
CA PHE A 179 10.40 -9.60 -12.71
C PHE A 179 11.26 -9.62 -13.98
N GLU A 180 11.79 -8.47 -14.40
CA GLU A 180 12.73 -8.36 -15.51
C GLU A 180 14.17 -8.34 -14.95
N PHE A 181 14.93 -9.41 -15.19
CA PHE A 181 16.38 -9.30 -15.08
C PHE A 181 16.89 -8.68 -16.37
N GLN A 182 17.39 -7.44 -16.32
CA GLN A 182 18.30 -7.01 -17.37
C GLN A 182 19.59 -7.83 -17.27
N PRO A 183 19.98 -8.58 -18.31
CA PRO A 183 21.19 -9.39 -18.33
C PRO A 183 22.48 -8.56 -18.35
#